data_AF-E8LEG5-F1
#
_entry.id   AF-E8LEG5-F1
#
_cell.length_a   1.000
_cell.length_b   1.000
_cell.length_c   1.000
_cell.angle_alpha   90.00
_cell.angle_beta   90.00
_cell.angle_gamma   90.00
#
_symmetry.space_group_name_H-M   'P 1'
#
loop_
_entity.id
_entity.type
_entity.pdbx_description
1 polymer ?
#
loop_
_entity_poly.entity_id
_entity_poly.type
_entity_poly.pdbx_seq_one_letter_code
_entity_poly.pdbx_strand_id
1 'polypeptide(L)' 'MTLLLSMLDYLGVAGERFRVEWVSAAEGARFAQVMNDFAEHIAALGENVKLRDLRCKK' A
#
# COMPACT_ATOMS: atom_id res chain seq x y z
N MET A 1 -0.83 -14.91 5.55
CA MET A 1 -0.89 -13.43 5.39
C MET A 1 -0.69 -12.67 6.70
N THR A 2 -1.01 -13.24 7.86
CA THR A 2 -0.83 -12.62 9.17
C THR A 2 0.63 -12.28 9.50
N LEU A 3 1.58 -13.17 9.16
CA LEU A 3 3.01 -12.94 9.42
C LEU A 3 3.60 -11.75 8.66
N LEU A 4 3.19 -11.57 7.40
CA LEU A 4 3.62 -10.43 6.58
C LEU A 4 3.05 -9.12 7.13
N LEU A 5 1.74 -9.09 7.44
CA LEU A 5 1.09 -7.91 8.01
C LEU A 5 1.72 -7.52 9.36
N SER A 6 1.97 -8.49 10.24
CA SER A 6 2.64 -8.23 11.52
C SER A 6 4.07 -7.72 11.36
N MET A 7 4.79 -8.20 10.35
CA MET A 7 6.15 -7.71 10.05
C MET A 7 6.12 -6.30 9.47
N LEU A 8 5.17 -5.99 8.58
CA LEU A 8 5.00 -4.67 7.99
C LEU A 8 4.60 -3.63 9.04
N ASP A 9 3.67 -3.98 9.94
CA ASP A 9 3.30 -3.15 11.08
C ASP A 9 4.51 -2.92 12.02
N TYR A 10 5.31 -3.96 12.28
CA TYR A 10 6.54 -3.84 13.08
C TYR A 10 7.57 -2.90 12.43
N LEU A 11 7.72 -2.95 11.09
CA LEU A 11 8.59 -2.05 10.33
C LEU A 11 8.02 -0.63 10.21
N GLY A 12 6.77 -0.39 10.61
CA GLY A 12 6.13 0.92 10.55
C GLY A 12 5.43 1.21 9.22
N VAL A 13 5.23 0.22 8.35
CA VAL A 13 4.26 0.33 7.26
C VAL A 13 2.88 0.11 7.86
N ALA A 14 2.00 1.11 7.80
CA ALA A 14 0.61 0.91 8.21
C ALA A 14 -0.03 -0.18 7.33
N GLY A 15 -0.70 -1.16 7.95
CA GLY A 15 -1.38 -2.25 7.22
C GLY A 15 -2.31 -1.80 6.09
N GLU A 16 -2.91 -0.61 6.20
CA GLU A 16 -3.75 0.01 5.15
C GLU A 16 -2.99 0.33 3.85
N ARG A 17 -1.66 0.44 3.91
CA ARG A 17 -0.80 0.62 2.74
C ARG A 17 -0.50 -0.68 1.99
N PHE A 18 -0.99 -1.82 2.48
CA PHE A 18 -0.80 -3.13 1.87
C PHE A 18 -2.15 -3.75 1.52
N ARG A 19 -2.38 -4.00 0.24
CA ARG A 19 -3.59 -4.64 -0.28
C ARG A 19 -3.19 -5.74 -1.27
N VAL A 20 -3.91 -6.86 -1.23
CA VAL A 20 -3.75 -7.97 -2.18
C VAL A 20 -5.09 -8.20 -2.86
N GLU A 21 -5.09 -8.14 -4.19
CA GLU A 21 -6.26 -8.38 -5.03
C GLU A 21 -5.87 -9.36 -6.14
N TRP A 22 -6.76 -10.31 -6.42
CA TRP A 22 -6.58 -11.26 -7.51
C TRP A 22 -7.34 -10.75 -8.72
N VAL A 23 -6.61 -10.41 -9.79
CA VAL A 23 -7.18 -9.93 -11.04
C VAL A 23 -6.70 -10.81 -12.18
N SER A 24 -7.63 -11.38 -12.93
CA SER A 24 -7.32 -12.23 -14.09
C SER A 24 -6.96 -11.39 -15.32
N ALA A 25 -6.31 -11.99 -16.31
CA ALA A 25 -5.88 -11.27 -17.52
C ALA A 25 -7.05 -10.68 -18.35
N ALA A 26 -8.26 -11.20 -18.20
CA ALA A 26 -9.46 -10.69 -18.87
C ALA A 26 -10.13 -9.53 -18.10
N GLU A 27 -9.73 -9.27 -16.86
CA GLU A 27 -10.37 -8.31 -15.95
C GLU A 27 -9.68 -6.93 -15.98
N GLY A 28 -9.34 -6.43 -17.17
CA GLY A 28 -8.63 -5.15 -17.32
C GLY A 28 -9.37 -3.95 -16.70
N ALA A 29 -10.70 -3.90 -16.82
CA ALA A 29 -11.50 -2.85 -16.19
C ALA A 29 -11.45 -2.91 -14.66
N ARG A 30 -11.46 -4.11 -14.07
CA ARG A 30 -11.33 -4.32 -12.62
C ARG A 30 -9.94 -3.92 -12.14
N PHE A 31 -8.89 -4.25 -12.90
CA PHE A 31 -7.53 -3.82 -12.58
C PHE A 31 -7.45 -2.29 -12.50
N ALA A 32 -7.97 -1.58 -13.51
CA ALA A 32 -7.94 -0.12 -13.54
C ALA A 32 -8.69 0.50 -12.33
N GLN A 33 -9.87 -0.03 -11.99
CA GLN A 33 -10.63 0.41 -10.81
C GLN A 33 -9.84 0.20 -9.52
N VAL A 34 -9.32 -1.02 -9.30
CA VAL A 34 -8.56 -1.37 -8.09
C VAL A 34 -7.32 -0.47 -7.94
N MET A 35 -6.62 -0.17 -9.03
CA MET A 35 -5.45 0.71 -9.00
C MET A 35 -5.80 2.16 -8.69
N ASN A 36 -6.88 2.69 -9.29
CA ASN A 36 -7.34 4.06 -9.02
C ASN A 36 -7.79 4.21 -7.56
N ASP A 37 -8.63 3.29 -7.07
CA ASP A 37 -9.10 3.29 -5.69
C ASP A 37 -7.94 3.20 -4.69
N PHE A 38 -6.94 2.36 -4.99
CA PHE A 38 -5.77 2.22 -4.14
C PHE A 38 -4.90 3.47 -4.16
N ALA A 39 -4.70 4.09 -5.32
CA ALA A 39 -3.95 5.34 -5.45
C ALA A 39 -4.61 6.47 -4.64
N GLU A 40 -5.93 6.61 -4.72
CA GLU A 40 -6.69 7.58 -3.94
C GLU A 40 -6.57 7.31 -2.43
N HIS A 41 -6.68 6.04 -2.02
CA HIS A 41 -6.53 5.65 -0.61
C HIS A 41 -5.13 5.98 -0.07
N ILE A 42 -4.07 5.68 -0.81
CA ILE A 42 -2.69 6.02 -0.41
C ILE A 42 -2.46 7.53 -0.38
N ALA A 43 -3.05 8.28 -1.33
CA ALA A 43 -2.98 9.73 -1.35
C ALA A 43 -3.65 10.34 -0.11
N ALA A 44 -4.81 9.81 0.30
CA ALA A 44 -5.51 10.23 1.52
C ALA A 44 -4.73 9.93 2.81
N LEU A 45 -4.00 8.80 2.84
CA LEU A 45 -3.14 8.43 3.97
C LEU A 45 -1.88 9.31 4.10
N GLY A 46 -1.53 10.08 3.07
CA GLY A 46 -0.40 11.00 3.07
C GLY A 46 0.97 10.31 3.08
N GLU A 47 2.02 11.06 3.41
CA GLU A 47 3.40 10.57 3.45
C GLU A 47 3.61 9.56 4.58
N ASN A 48 4.38 8.49 4.33
CA ASN A 48 4.75 7.56 5.38
C ASN A 48 5.86 8.14 6.27
N VAL A 49 5.52 8.52 7.50
CA VAL A 49 6.42 9.17 8.45
C VAL A 49 7.33 8.18 9.20
N LYS A 50 6.92 6.91 9.35
CA LYS A 50 7.62 5.91 10.18
C LYS A 50 8.78 5.23 9.45
N LEU A 51 8.61 4.95 8.16
CA LEU A 51 9.64 4.42 7.27
C LEU A 51 10.32 5.51 6.45
N ARG A 52 10.45 6.70 7.03
CA ARG A 52 11.17 7.78 6.36
C ARG A 52 12.64 7.38 6.23
N ASP A 53 13.14 7.40 5.01
CA ASP A 53 14.57 7.29 4.78
C ASP A 53 15.26 8.48 5.46
N LEU A 54 16.10 8.19 6.45
CA LEU A 54 16.88 9.20 7.17
C LEU A 54 17.76 10.03 6.22
N ARG A 55 18.04 9.53 5.01
CA ARG A 55 18.81 10.21 3.95
C ARG A 55 18.00 11.26 3.17
N CYS A 56 16.67 11.25 3.28
CA CYS A 56 15.79 12.19 2.55
C CYS A 56 15.53 13.50 3.31
N LYS A 57 16.08 13.67 4.52
CA LYS A 57 16.12 14.98 5.19
C LYS A 57 17.44 15.69 4.87
N LYS A 58 17.34 16.86 4.23
CA LYS A 58 18.37 17.92 4.32
C LYS A 58 18.12 18.76 5.56
#